data_AF-A0A928RMU0-F1
#
_entry.id   AF-A0A928RMU0-F1
#
_cell.length_a   1.000
_cell.length_b   1.000
_cell.length_c   1.000
_cell.angle_alpha   90.00
_cell.angle_beta   90.00
_cell.angle_gamma   90.00
#
_symmetry.space_group_name_H-M   'P 1'
#
loop_
_entity.id
_entity.type
_entity.pdbx_description
1 polymer ?
#
loop_
_entity_poly.entity_id
_entity_poly.type
_entity_poly.pdbx_seq_one_letter_code
_entity_poly.pdbx_strand_id
1 'polypeptide(L)'
;MNKTKFILIILSIIFAIADVAWSIYEVVKYFMTVPALRSALFYAIYDILVIALGIAVVVMLIMSIWGNGKNFRKKYGLYMCSLVLSVIFNLTSVSTILLVITMFISDWTWVKNADESKYHKDNVIVVPSKQEIIAKLRERKENGEITEEEFQEELMKLL
;
A
#
# COMPACT_ATOMS: atom_id res chain seq x y z
N MET A 1 2.02 -7.18 -2.40
CA MET A 1 1.45 -6.44 -3.54
C MET A 1 1.53 -7.31 -4.78
N ASN A 2 0.45 -7.39 -5.55
CA ASN A 2 0.42 -8.14 -6.82
C ASN A 2 1.41 -7.53 -7.83
N LYS A 3 2.08 -8.34 -8.66
CA LYS A 3 3.05 -7.89 -9.68
C LYS A 3 2.42 -6.86 -10.62
N THR A 4 1.16 -7.08 -11.02
CA THR A 4 0.41 -6.16 -11.89
C THR A 4 0.23 -4.78 -11.25
N LYS A 5 -0.14 -4.74 -9.96
CA LYS A 5 -0.31 -3.48 -9.23
C LYS A 5 1.01 -2.73 -9.07
N PHE A 6 2.10 -3.45 -8.78
CA PHE A 6 3.44 -2.88 -8.73
C PHE A 6 3.85 -2.23 -10.06
N ILE A 7 3.64 -2.92 -11.18
CA ILE A 7 3.95 -2.41 -12.53
C ILE A 7 3.13 -1.15 -12.83
N LEU A 8 1.84 -1.15 -12.50
CA LEU A 8 0.99 0.01 -12.76
C LEU A 8 1.36 1.23 -11.94
N ILE A 9 1.77 1.07 -10.67
CA ILE A 9 2.25 2.22 -9.87
C ILE A 9 3.58 2.73 -10.45
N ILE A 10 4.47 1.85 -10.93
CA ILE A 10 5.71 2.29 -11.62
C ILE A 10 5.39 3.06 -12.89
N LEU A 11 4.47 2.55 -13.72
CA LEU A 11 4.02 3.26 -14.93
C LEU A 11 3.42 4.62 -14.56
N SER A 12 2.62 4.69 -13.49
CA SER A 12 2.05 5.95 -12.99
C SER A 12 3.13 6.95 -12.59
N ILE A 13 4.23 6.49 -11.97
CA ILE A 13 5.38 7.34 -11.63
C ILE A 13 6.05 7.88 -12.89
N ILE A 14 6.27 7.04 -13.91
CA ILE A 14 6.89 7.45 -15.17
C ILE A 14 6.03 8.53 -15.86
N PHE A 15 4.72 8.30 -15.95
CA PHE A 15 3.80 9.29 -16.54
C PHE A 15 3.71 10.57 -15.71
N ALA A 16 3.71 10.48 -14.38
CA ALA A 16 3.71 11.66 -13.52
C ALA A 16 4.98 12.51 -13.69
N ILE A 17 6.15 11.88 -13.88
CA ILE A 17 7.39 12.59 -14.20
C ILE A 17 7.29 13.27 -15.58
N ALA A 18 6.70 12.60 -16.58
CA ALA A 18 6.47 13.18 -17.90
C ALA A 18 5.50 14.38 -17.83
N ASP A 19 4.44 14.30 -17.05
CA ASP A 19 3.48 15.39 -16.82
C ASP A 19 4.17 16.63 -16.20
N VAL A 20 5.04 16.41 -15.20
CA VAL A 20 5.84 17.47 -14.60
C VAL A 20 6.80 18.10 -15.63
N ALA A 21 7.49 17.28 -16.42
CA ALA A 21 8.39 17.77 -17.46
C ALA A 21 7.64 18.58 -18.54
N TRP A 22 6.45 18.13 -18.94
CA TRP A 22 5.59 18.85 -19.88
C TRP A 22 5.14 20.20 -19.30
N SER A 23 4.73 20.23 -18.03
CA SER A 23 4.34 21.46 -17.34
C SER A 23 5.49 22.46 -17.30
N ILE A 24 6.71 22.01 -17.00
CA ILE A 24 7.92 22.86 -17.03
C ILE A 24 8.15 23.42 -18.44
N TYR A 25 8.03 22.58 -19.47
CA TYR A 25 8.19 23.01 -20.85
C TYR A 25 7.17 24.09 -21.25
N GLU A 26 5.91 23.92 -20.89
CA GLU A 26 4.86 24.92 -21.17
C GLU A 26 5.13 26.25 -20.47
N VAL A 27 5.54 26.21 -19.20
CA VAL A 27 5.90 27.42 -18.43
C VAL A 27 7.06 28.15 -19.10
N VAL A 28 8.13 27.43 -19.45
CA VAL A 28 9.29 28.03 -20.12
C VAL A 28 8.89 28.65 -21.46
N LYS A 29 8.12 27.93 -22.27
CA LYS A 29 7.62 28.42 -23.56
C LYS A 29 6.74 29.66 -23.40
N TYR A 30 5.87 29.69 -22.38
CA TYR A 30 5.03 30.83 -22.06
C TYR A 30 5.87 32.08 -21.76
N PHE A 31 6.90 31.95 -20.91
CA PHE A 31 7.83 33.06 -20.62
C PHE A 31 8.68 33.50 -21.83
N MET A 32 8.96 32.61 -22.78
CA MET A 32 9.70 32.98 -24.01
C MET A 32 8.83 33.69 -25.05
N THR A 33 7.51 33.48 -25.02
CA THR A 33 6.57 33.96 -26.05
C THR A 33 5.77 35.19 -25.63
N VAL A 34 5.61 35.43 -24.32
CA VAL A 34 4.86 36.57 -23.78
C VAL A 34 5.83 37.61 -23.21
N PRO A 35 5.72 38.90 -23.62
CA PRO A 35 6.56 39.95 -23.03
C PRO A 35 6.29 40.09 -21.53
N ALA A 36 7.37 40.15 -20.75
CA ALA A 36 7.43 40.07 -19.28
C ALA A 36 6.55 41.07 -18.47
N LEU A 37 5.92 42.03 -19.14
CA LEU A 37 5.04 43.04 -18.54
C LEU A 37 3.54 42.64 -18.52
N ARG A 38 3.14 41.51 -19.13
CA ARG A 38 1.74 41.07 -19.21
C ARG A 38 1.42 39.72 -18.55
N SER A 39 2.40 38.95 -18.10
CA SER A 39 2.09 37.76 -17.31
C SER A 39 1.59 38.21 -15.93
N ALA A 40 0.29 38.00 -15.67
CA ALA A 40 -0.23 38.25 -14.34
C ALA A 40 0.52 37.32 -13.38
N LEU A 41 1.23 37.92 -12.42
CA LEU A 41 2.07 37.27 -11.41
C LEU A 41 1.36 36.08 -10.72
N PHE A 42 0.02 36.14 -10.67
CA PHE A 42 -0.86 35.05 -10.28
C PHE A 42 -0.64 33.74 -11.06
N TYR A 43 -0.60 33.77 -12.41
CA TYR A 43 -0.44 32.56 -13.23
C TYR A 43 0.95 31.93 -13.05
N ALA A 44 1.99 32.75 -12.97
CA ALA A 44 3.34 32.27 -12.72
C ALA A 44 3.45 31.55 -11.36
N ILE A 45 2.84 32.10 -10.30
CA ILE A 45 2.81 31.46 -8.98
C ILE A 45 1.98 30.17 -9.02
N TYR A 46 0.83 30.20 -9.70
CA TYR A 46 -0.03 29.03 -9.85
C TYR A 46 0.71 27.88 -10.55
N ASP A 47 1.40 28.15 -11.65
CA ASP A 47 2.14 27.12 -12.39
C ASP A 47 3.28 26.51 -11.56
N ILE A 48 4.00 27.33 -10.80
CA ILE A 48 5.04 26.85 -9.86
C ILE A 48 4.43 25.94 -8.79
N LEU A 49 3.27 26.31 -8.25
CA LEU A 49 2.56 25.49 -7.26
C LEU A 49 2.12 24.14 -7.86
N VAL A 50 1.60 24.14 -9.09
CA VAL A 50 1.20 22.91 -9.79
C VAL A 50 2.40 21.99 -10.02
N ILE A 51 3.55 22.54 -10.44
CA ILE A 51 4.79 21.76 -10.60
C ILE A 51 5.26 21.18 -9.25
N ALA A 52 5.26 21.99 -8.18
CA ALA A 52 5.66 21.54 -6.85
C ALA A 52 4.77 20.40 -6.32
N LEU A 53 3.46 20.49 -6.55
CA LEU A 53 2.49 19.46 -6.21
C LEU A 53 2.70 18.18 -7.05
N GLY A 54 2.98 18.31 -8.35
CA GLY A 54 3.32 17.17 -9.21
C GLY A 54 4.56 16.42 -8.71
N ILE A 55 5.60 17.14 -8.31
CA ILE A 55 6.80 16.56 -7.69
C ILE A 55 6.45 15.85 -6.38
N ALA A 56 5.62 16.46 -5.53
CA ALA A 56 5.19 15.85 -4.28
C ALA A 56 4.45 14.52 -4.51
N VAL A 57 3.55 14.46 -5.50
CA VAL A 57 2.86 13.22 -5.92
C VAL A 57 3.85 12.14 -6.33
N VAL A 58 4.84 12.48 -7.17
CA VAL A 58 5.90 11.55 -7.59
C VAL A 58 6.68 11.01 -6.38
N VAL A 59 7.10 11.88 -5.47
CA VAL A 59 7.86 11.50 -4.27
C VAL A 59 7.03 10.57 -3.38
N MET A 60 5.74 10.89 -3.15
CA MET A 60 4.85 10.05 -2.35
C MET A 60 4.63 8.68 -2.99
N LEU A 61 4.49 8.60 -4.32
CA LEU A 61 4.37 7.34 -5.05
C LEU A 61 5.65 6.50 -4.91
N ILE A 62 6.82 7.10 -5.07
CA ILE A 62 8.10 6.41 -4.87
C ILE A 62 8.20 5.89 -3.43
N MET A 63 7.90 6.73 -2.44
CA MET A 63 7.93 6.35 -1.02
C MET A 63 6.93 5.25 -0.67
N SER A 64 5.80 5.17 -1.38
CA SER A 64 4.81 4.11 -1.23
C SER A 64 5.33 2.73 -1.65
N ILE A 65 6.24 2.70 -2.64
CA ILE A 65 6.88 1.47 -3.14
C ILE A 65 8.19 1.18 -2.37
N TRP A 66 8.88 2.21 -1.88
CA TRP A 66 10.20 2.08 -1.29
C TRP A 66 10.13 1.33 0.06
N GLY A 67 10.59 0.09 0.06
CA GLY A 67 10.46 -0.84 1.19
C GLY A 67 9.55 -2.02 0.81
N ASN A 68 10.17 -3.03 0.19
CA ASN A 68 9.64 -4.34 -0.23
C ASN A 68 8.19 -4.58 0.20
N GLY A 69 7.29 -4.76 -0.78
CA GLY A 69 5.81 -4.76 -0.70
C GLY A 69 5.08 -5.63 0.32
N LYS A 70 5.78 -6.18 1.33
CA LYS A 70 5.25 -6.68 2.60
C LYS A 70 4.59 -5.59 3.45
N ASN A 71 5.02 -4.32 3.33
CA ASN A 71 4.47 -3.20 4.13
C ASN A 71 3.61 -2.20 3.35
N PHE A 72 3.19 -2.52 2.11
CA PHE A 72 2.40 -1.60 1.28
C PHE A 72 1.11 -1.14 1.99
N ARG A 73 0.48 -1.98 2.82
CA ARG A 73 -0.68 -1.57 3.65
C ARG A 73 -0.36 -0.52 4.71
N LYS A 74 0.83 -0.56 5.32
CA LYS A 74 1.25 0.47 6.29
C LYS A 74 1.52 1.81 5.62
N LYS A 75 1.95 1.78 4.36
CA LYS A 75 2.19 2.97 3.53
C LYS A 75 1.03 3.32 2.60
N TYR A 76 -0.12 2.66 2.77
CA TYR A 76 -1.30 2.88 1.95
C TYR A 76 -1.80 4.33 2.06
N GLY A 77 -1.58 4.98 3.21
CA GLY A 77 -1.88 6.40 3.39
C GLY A 77 -1.12 7.32 2.42
N LEU A 78 0.16 7.05 2.12
CA LEU A 78 0.95 7.86 1.17
C LEU A 78 0.46 7.65 -0.26
N TYR A 79 0.11 6.41 -0.60
CA TYR A 79 -0.49 6.09 -1.89
C TYR A 79 -1.86 6.77 -2.06
N MET A 80 -2.75 6.68 -1.07
CA MET A 80 -4.06 7.34 -1.12
C MET A 80 -3.93 8.87 -1.15
N CYS A 81 -2.98 9.43 -0.41
CA CYS A 81 -2.68 10.87 -0.46
C CYS A 81 -2.24 11.30 -1.87
N SER A 82 -1.31 10.55 -2.49
CA SER A 82 -0.89 10.82 -3.86
C SER A 82 -2.03 10.72 -4.87
N LEU A 83 -2.95 9.77 -4.68
CA LEU A 83 -4.12 9.60 -5.54
C LEU A 83 -5.10 10.76 -5.39
N VAL A 84 -5.43 11.16 -4.17
CA VAL A 84 -6.34 12.29 -3.91
C VAL A 84 -5.76 13.58 -4.49
N LEU A 85 -4.47 13.84 -4.28
CA LEU A 85 -3.81 15.01 -4.87
C LEU A 85 -3.81 14.96 -6.40
N SER A 86 -3.52 13.81 -6.99
CA SER A 86 -3.56 13.64 -8.46
C SER A 86 -4.96 13.89 -9.03
N VAL A 87 -6.01 13.42 -8.35
CA VAL A 87 -7.43 13.62 -8.74
C VAL A 87 -7.85 15.09 -8.65
N ILE A 88 -7.46 15.81 -7.59
CA ILE A 88 -7.85 17.21 -7.38
C ILE A 88 -7.18 18.12 -8.42
N PHE A 89 -5.90 17.89 -8.71
CA PHE A 89 -5.11 18.81 -9.52
C PHE A 89 -5.03 18.43 -10.99
N ASN A 90 -5.18 17.15 -11.34
CA ASN A 90 -5.07 16.70 -12.72
C ASN A 90 -5.82 15.38 -12.97
N LEU A 91 -7.16 15.44 -12.90
CA LEU A 91 -8.05 14.28 -13.08
C LEU A 91 -7.84 13.56 -14.43
N THR A 92 -7.53 14.32 -15.47
CA THR A 92 -7.41 13.84 -16.85
C THR A 92 -6.03 13.30 -17.21
N SER A 93 -5.05 13.38 -16.31
CA SER A 93 -3.73 12.85 -16.60
C SER A 93 -3.73 11.32 -16.67
N VAL A 94 -2.88 10.80 -17.56
CA VAL A 94 -2.68 9.35 -17.71
C VAL A 94 -2.20 8.73 -16.40
N SER A 95 -1.40 9.47 -15.64
CA SER A 95 -0.94 9.10 -14.30
C SER A 95 -2.11 8.90 -13.32
N THR A 96 -3.07 9.82 -13.27
CA THR A 96 -4.25 9.71 -12.40
C THR A 96 -5.12 8.52 -12.79
N ILE A 97 -5.36 8.30 -14.09
CA ILE A 97 -6.16 7.19 -14.59
C ILE A 97 -5.54 5.84 -14.19
N LEU A 98 -4.23 5.69 -14.35
CA LEU A 98 -3.50 4.49 -13.95
C LEU A 98 -3.61 4.24 -12.44
N LEU A 99 -3.51 5.30 -11.62
CA LEU A 99 -3.68 5.20 -10.17
C LEU A 99 -5.09 4.79 -9.76
N VAL A 100 -6.11 5.31 -10.43
CA VAL A 100 -7.50 4.91 -10.21
C VAL A 100 -7.71 3.44 -10.58
N ILE A 101 -7.18 2.99 -11.72
CA ILE A 101 -7.22 1.58 -12.13
C ILE A 101 -6.56 0.68 -11.06
N THR A 102 -5.45 1.13 -10.46
CA THR A 102 -4.80 0.36 -9.39
C THR A 102 -5.61 0.24 -8.09
N MET A 103 -6.62 1.06 -7.86
CA MET A 103 -7.55 0.88 -6.74
C MET A 103 -8.46 -0.34 -6.93
N PHE A 104 -8.90 -0.60 -8.16
CA PHE A 104 -9.80 -1.71 -8.48
C PHE A 104 -9.09 -3.06 -8.57
N ILE A 105 -7.76 -3.05 -8.65
CA ILE A 105 -6.96 -4.28 -8.58
C ILE A 105 -6.85 -4.72 -7.12
N SER A 106 -7.69 -5.69 -6.77
CA SER A 106 -7.66 -6.37 -5.48
C SER A 106 -6.28 -6.96 -5.21
N ASP A 107 -5.70 -6.64 -4.05
CA ASP A 107 -4.52 -7.32 -3.54
C ASP A 107 -4.94 -8.71 -3.07
N TRP A 108 -5.12 -9.63 -4.03
CA TRP A 108 -5.42 -11.05 -3.78
C TRP A 108 -4.17 -11.77 -3.27
N THR A 109 -3.63 -11.29 -2.16
CA THR A 109 -2.70 -12.05 -1.33
C THR A 109 -3.47 -12.37 -0.07
N TRP A 110 -3.87 -13.65 0.05
CA TRP A 110 -4.39 -14.23 1.27
C TRP A 110 -3.60 -13.68 2.46
N VAL A 111 -4.28 -12.95 3.33
CA VAL A 111 -3.69 -12.41 4.54
C VAL A 111 -3.40 -13.61 5.43
N LYS A 112 -2.17 -14.13 5.40
CA LYS A 112 -1.63 -14.71 6.63
C LYS A 112 -1.42 -13.52 7.55
N ASN A 113 -2.23 -13.47 8.61
CA ASN A 113 -2.29 -12.38 9.57
C ASN A 113 -0.87 -11.96 9.96
N ALA A 114 -0.49 -10.74 9.60
CA ALA A 114 0.82 -10.17 9.94
C ALA A 114 0.97 -9.90 11.46
N ASP A 115 -0.07 -10.17 12.25
CA ASP A 115 -0.07 -10.07 13.71
C ASP A 115 0.57 -11.27 14.42
N GLU A 116 0.94 -12.33 13.71
CA GLU A 116 1.72 -13.44 14.30
C GLU A 116 3.22 -13.12 14.49
N SER A 117 3.70 -11.91 14.14
CA SER A 117 5.13 -11.58 14.18
C SER A 117 5.54 -10.54 15.24
N LYS A 118 4.60 -10.10 16.10
CA LYS A 118 4.87 -9.14 17.18
C LYS A 118 4.71 -9.67 18.60
N TYR A 119 4.43 -10.95 18.76
CA TYR A 119 4.53 -11.61 20.06
C TYR A 119 5.77 -12.51 20.06
N HIS A 120 6.55 -12.41 21.13
CA HIS A 120 7.77 -13.18 21.45
C HIS A 120 9.11 -12.45 21.27
N LYS A 121 9.30 -11.41 22.09
CA LYS A 121 10.43 -11.44 23.02
C LYS A 121 9.85 -11.27 24.43
N ASP A 122 10.14 -12.25 25.27
CA ASP A 122 9.82 -12.37 26.68
C ASP A 122 8.39 -12.86 27.00
N ASN A 123 8.35 -14.06 27.59
CA ASN A 123 7.19 -14.82 28.06
C ASN A 123 6.30 -15.45 26.97
N VAL A 124 6.82 -16.53 26.41
CA VAL A 124 6.09 -17.47 25.56
C VAL A 124 5.20 -18.34 26.44
N ILE A 125 3.95 -17.94 26.66
CA ILE A 125 2.88 -18.92 26.80
C ILE A 125 2.60 -19.36 25.36
N VAL A 126 3.24 -20.45 24.93
CA VAL A 126 2.86 -21.13 23.68
C VAL A 126 1.42 -21.53 23.93
N VAL A 127 0.46 -20.85 23.30
CA VAL A 127 -0.89 -21.41 23.18
C VAL A 127 -0.73 -22.48 22.12
N PRO A 128 -0.69 -23.78 22.48
CA PRO A 128 -0.51 -24.83 21.50
C PRO A 128 -1.63 -24.74 20.48
N SER A 129 -1.29 -24.93 19.21
CA SER A 129 -2.30 -24.95 18.15
C SER A 129 -3.35 -26.03 18.47
N LYS A 130 -4.60 -25.86 18.04
CA LYS A 130 -5.66 -26.87 18.26
C LYS A 130 -5.19 -28.28 17.85
N GLN A 131 -4.32 -28.37 16.83
CA GLN A 131 -3.72 -29.62 16.36
C GLN A 131 -2.71 -30.22 17.34
N GLU A 132 -1.87 -29.41 17.99
CA GLU A 132 -0.92 -29.86 19.02
C GLU A 132 -1.62 -30.29 20.32
N ILE A 133 -2.72 -29.64 20.69
CA ILE A 133 -3.55 -30.06 21.83
C ILE A 133 -4.19 -31.42 21.55
N ILE A 134 -4.77 -31.60 20.37
CA ILE A 134 -5.36 -32.88 19.95
C ILE A 134 -4.31 -33.99 19.89
N ALA A 135 -3.09 -33.70 19.44
CA ALA A 135 -2.00 -34.66 19.42
C ALA A 135 -1.59 -35.11 20.84
N LYS A 136 -1.47 -34.17 21.78
CA LYS A 136 -1.16 -34.48 23.19
C LYS A 136 -2.29 -35.24 23.88
N LEU A 137 -3.55 -34.91 23.59
CA LEU A 137 -4.70 -35.66 24.11
C LEU A 137 -4.74 -37.09 23.55
N ARG A 138 -4.33 -37.28 22.30
CA ARG A 138 -4.24 -38.62 21.68
C ARG A 138 -3.12 -39.44 22.30
N GLU A 139 -1.95 -38.85 22.55
CA GLU A 139 -0.84 -39.52 23.25
C GLU A 139 -1.23 -39.91 24.69
N ARG A 140 -1.92 -39.03 25.43
CA ARG A 140 -2.41 -39.34 26.80
C ARG A 140 -3.44 -40.46 26.83
N LYS A 141 -4.30 -40.54 25.83
CA LYS A 141 -5.24 -41.63 25.63
C LYS A 141 -4.52 -42.95 25.30
N GLU A 142 -3.54 -42.92 24.41
CA GLU A 142 -2.74 -44.11 24.07
C GLU A 142 -1.90 -44.61 25.25
N ASN A 143 -1.46 -43.70 26.12
CA ASN A 143 -0.77 -44.04 27.38
C ASN A 143 -1.72 -44.49 28.51
N GLY A 144 -3.04 -44.46 28.28
CA GLY A 144 -4.04 -44.86 29.27
C GLY A 144 -4.22 -43.91 30.45
N GLU A 145 -3.73 -42.67 30.35
CA GLU A 145 -3.82 -41.66 31.41
C GLU A 145 -5.20 -40.98 31.49
N ILE A 146 -5.99 -41.10 30.42
CA ILE A 146 -7.32 -40.47 30.28
C ILE A 146 -8.28 -41.51 29.68
N THR A 147 -9.52 -41.54 30.16
CA THR A 147 -10.57 -42.42 29.63
C THR A 147 -11.16 -41.89 28.32
N GLU A 148 -11.79 -42.76 27.50
CA GLU A 148 -12.39 -42.34 26.22
C GLU A 148 -13.42 -41.21 26.39
N GLU A 149 -14.16 -41.22 27.50
CA GLU A 149 -15.20 -40.23 27.79
C GLU A 149 -14.61 -38.85 28.09
N GLU A 150 -13.54 -38.79 28.89
CA GLU A 150 -12.80 -37.56 29.19
C GLU A 150 -12.11 -36.98 27.95
N PHE A 151 -11.59 -37.86 27.08
CA PHE A 151 -10.99 -37.45 25.81
C PHE A 151 -12.01 -36.77 24.90
N GLN A 152 -13.21 -37.33 24.76
CA GLN A 152 -14.27 -36.74 23.92
C GLN A 152 -14.78 -35.41 24.49
N GLU A 153 -14.87 -35.27 25.81
CA GLU A 153 -15.30 -34.02 26.45
C GLU A 153 -14.27 -32.89 26.26
N GLU A 154 -12.98 -33.19 26.40
CA GLU A 154 -11.91 -32.21 26.15
C GLU A 154 -11.79 -31.85 24.67
N LEU A 155 -12.05 -32.78 23.76
CA LEU A 155 -12.06 -32.53 22.32
C LEU A 155 -13.27 -31.66 21.90
N MET A 156 -14.44 -31.86 22.52
CA MET A 156 -15.61 -31.00 22.29
C MET A 156 -15.42 -29.58 22.80
N LYS A 157 -14.70 -29.37 23.92
CA LYS A 157 -14.34 -28.02 24.41
C LYS A 157 -13.40 -27.27 23.46
N LEU A 158 -12.69 -27.99 22.59
CA LEU A 158 -11.72 -27.45 21.64
C LEU A 158 -12.31 -27.17 20.24
N LEU A 159 -13.51 -27.65 19.92
CA LEU A 159 -14.25 -27.37 18.68
C LEU A 159 -14.80 -25.94 18.72
#